data_AF-A0A352AK40-F1
#
_entry.id   AF-A0A352AK40-F1
#
_cell.length_a   1.000
_cell.length_b   1.000
_cell.length_c   1.000
_cell.angle_alpha   90.00
_cell.angle_beta   90.00
_cell.angle_gamma   90.00
#
_symmetry.space_group_name_H-M   'P 1'
#
loop_
_entity.id
_entity.type
_entity.pdbx_description
1 polymer ?
#
loop_
_entity_poly.entity_id
_entity_poly.type
_entity_poly.pdbx_seq_one_letter_code
_entity_poly.pdbx_strand_id
1 'polypeptide(L)'
;GYVKGVCQNDRVNERLYATGMQDAMLSLPVGATDASLTPYHVDRGKLFIAERFWGHNLIDTEVIQQNIELTRFPVPGDEEHQDTVNYPGLVRAADLIGQLADPRYLQKISALFWEFEEIGTNKTLGYHHPDDLRRNYPAFYWNVVYSYIQPALRYLEMTISGKQIIANLYTNVFRAEHGYRDEG
;
A
#
# COMPACT_ATOMS: atom_id res chain seq x y z
N GLY A 1 -5.87 -7.33 -2.87
CA GLY A 1 -7.02 -6.69 -3.54
C GLY A 1 -6.78 -6.24 -4.97
N TYR A 2 -5.56 -5.89 -5.38
CA TYR A 2 -5.28 -5.35 -6.72
C TYR A 2 -5.47 -6.32 -7.88
N VAL A 3 -5.26 -7.62 -7.64
CA VAL A 3 -5.28 -8.61 -8.71
C VAL A 3 -6.70 -8.79 -9.26
N LYS A 4 -6.85 -8.68 -10.58
CA LYS A 4 -8.09 -8.98 -11.31
C LYS A 4 -8.36 -10.48 -11.40
N GLY A 5 -9.63 -10.88 -11.31
CA GLY A 5 -10.04 -12.28 -11.51
C GLY A 5 -9.83 -13.18 -10.28
N VAL A 6 -9.51 -12.60 -9.11
CA VAL A 6 -9.26 -13.37 -7.89
C VAL A 6 -10.50 -13.49 -7.00
N CYS A 7 -11.42 -12.53 -7.07
CA CYS A 7 -12.68 -12.61 -6.32
C CYS A 7 -13.69 -13.41 -7.13
N GLN A 8 -14.56 -14.18 -6.47
CA GLN A 8 -15.50 -15.11 -7.11
C GLN A 8 -16.42 -14.41 -8.12
N ASN A 9 -16.83 -13.18 -7.83
CA ASN A 9 -17.72 -12.39 -8.68
C ASN A 9 -17.01 -11.61 -9.80
N ASP A 10 -15.67 -11.65 -9.89
CA ASP A 10 -14.94 -10.98 -10.98
C ASP A 10 -15.29 -11.63 -12.33
N ARG A 11 -15.73 -10.81 -13.29
CA ARG A 11 -16.04 -11.20 -14.67
C ARG A 11 -15.04 -10.56 -15.61
N VAL A 12 -13.89 -11.21 -15.74
CA VAL A 12 -12.73 -10.69 -16.51
C VAL A 12 -13.11 -10.35 -17.97
N ASN A 13 -13.90 -11.22 -18.63
CA ASN A 13 -14.33 -11.00 -20.02
C ASN A 13 -15.25 -9.78 -20.19
N GLU A 14 -16.02 -9.43 -19.16
CA GLU A 14 -16.90 -8.25 -19.12
C GLU A 14 -16.17 -7.01 -18.58
N ARG A 15 -14.92 -7.18 -18.08
CA ARG A 15 -14.15 -6.17 -17.34
C ARG A 15 -14.88 -5.63 -16.11
N LEU A 16 -15.65 -6.49 -15.45
CA LEU A 16 -16.44 -6.15 -14.28
C LEU A 16 -15.84 -6.84 -13.05
N TYR A 17 -15.46 -6.08 -12.04
CA TYR A 17 -14.67 -6.58 -10.90
C TYR A 17 -15.35 -6.23 -9.58
N ALA A 18 -15.39 -7.15 -8.62
CA ALA A 18 -16.02 -6.92 -7.32
C ALA A 18 -15.30 -5.81 -6.54
N THR A 19 -16.00 -4.93 -5.86
CA THR A 19 -15.33 -3.91 -5.03
C THR A 19 -14.98 -4.44 -3.64
N GLY A 20 -15.53 -5.60 -3.24
CA GLY A 20 -15.49 -6.06 -1.85
C GLY A 20 -16.48 -5.34 -0.93
N MET A 21 -17.16 -4.31 -1.43
CA MET A 21 -18.19 -3.57 -0.70
C MET A 21 -19.57 -4.08 -1.12
N GLN A 22 -20.15 -4.97 -0.33
CA GLN A 22 -21.46 -5.60 -0.63
C GLN A 22 -21.43 -6.23 -2.05
N ASP A 23 -22.46 -5.96 -2.86
CA ASP A 23 -22.57 -6.43 -4.24
C ASP A 23 -22.07 -5.41 -5.28
N ALA A 24 -21.39 -4.34 -4.84
CA ALA A 24 -20.92 -3.31 -5.75
C ALA A 24 -19.79 -3.82 -6.65
N MET A 25 -19.89 -3.54 -7.93
CA MET A 25 -18.95 -3.94 -8.97
C MET A 25 -18.38 -2.70 -9.68
N LEU A 26 -17.12 -2.77 -10.07
CA LEU A 26 -16.41 -1.77 -10.84
C LEU A 26 -16.24 -2.24 -12.29
N SER A 27 -16.76 -1.48 -13.24
CA SER A 27 -16.50 -1.69 -14.67
C SER A 27 -15.25 -0.91 -15.09
N LEU A 28 -14.30 -1.59 -15.72
CA LEU A 28 -13.05 -0.98 -16.19
C LEU A 28 -12.99 -0.89 -17.72
N PRO A 29 -12.42 0.20 -18.27
CA PRO A 29 -12.21 0.31 -19.71
C PRO A 29 -11.12 -0.64 -20.20
N VAL A 30 -11.03 -0.83 -21.52
CA VAL A 30 -9.90 -1.54 -22.15
C VAL A 30 -8.60 -0.81 -21.80
N GLY A 31 -7.58 -1.57 -21.41
CA GLY A 31 -6.24 -1.03 -21.13
C GLY A 31 -6.04 -0.53 -19.69
N ALA A 32 -7.09 -0.48 -18.87
CA ALA A 32 -6.94 -0.16 -17.45
C ALA A 32 -6.07 -1.20 -16.75
N THR A 33 -5.10 -0.73 -15.95
CA THR A 33 -4.22 -1.59 -15.17
C THR A 33 -4.89 -2.00 -13.86
N ASP A 34 -4.18 -2.78 -13.03
CA ASP A 34 -4.69 -3.19 -11.72
C ASP A 34 -4.69 -2.02 -10.72
N ALA A 35 -4.01 -0.91 -11.05
CA ALA A 35 -4.04 0.33 -10.28
C ALA A 35 -5.46 0.90 -10.15
N SER A 36 -6.33 0.70 -11.15
CA SER A 36 -7.76 1.05 -11.06
C SER A 36 -8.48 0.45 -9.85
N LEU A 37 -7.97 -0.63 -9.27
CA LEU A 37 -8.53 -1.28 -8.08
C LEU A 37 -7.97 -0.74 -6.76
N THR A 38 -7.06 0.23 -6.79
CA THR A 38 -6.50 0.91 -5.59
C THR A 38 -7.58 1.35 -4.61
N PRO A 39 -8.69 2.01 -5.02
CA PRO A 39 -9.68 2.48 -4.03
C PRO A 39 -10.37 1.36 -3.26
N TYR A 40 -10.32 0.13 -3.78
CA TYR A 40 -11.04 -1.03 -3.28
C TYR A 40 -10.12 -2.14 -2.77
N HIS A 41 -8.79 -1.93 -2.77
CA HIS A 41 -7.84 -3.03 -2.60
C HIS A 41 -7.92 -3.71 -1.22
N VAL A 42 -8.26 -2.97 -0.17
CA VAL A 42 -8.45 -3.50 1.20
C VAL A 42 -9.72 -4.33 1.24
N ASP A 43 -10.85 -3.75 0.81
CA ASP A 43 -12.16 -4.42 0.84
C ASP A 43 -12.16 -5.66 -0.08
N ARG A 44 -11.58 -5.57 -1.28
CA ARG A 44 -11.33 -6.72 -2.16
C ARG A 44 -10.41 -7.76 -1.51
N GLY A 45 -9.39 -7.32 -0.78
CA GLY A 45 -8.49 -8.21 -0.04
C GLY A 45 -9.25 -9.01 1.03
N LYS A 46 -10.11 -8.34 1.79
CA LYS A 46 -10.98 -8.97 2.79
C LYS A 46 -11.98 -9.93 2.16
N LEU A 47 -12.63 -9.53 1.06
CA LEU A 47 -13.55 -10.38 0.31
C LEU A 47 -12.85 -11.67 -0.15
N PHE A 48 -11.67 -11.56 -0.76
CA PHE A 48 -10.90 -12.72 -1.20
C PHE A 48 -10.59 -13.69 -0.06
N ILE A 49 -10.20 -13.18 1.13
CA ILE A 49 -9.93 -14.03 2.29
C ILE A 49 -11.19 -14.76 2.74
N ALA A 50 -12.33 -14.06 2.79
CA ALA A 50 -13.61 -14.70 3.13
C ALA A 50 -13.95 -15.79 2.11
N GLU A 51 -13.99 -15.48 0.82
CA GLU A 51 -14.35 -16.44 -0.23
C GLU A 51 -13.43 -17.68 -0.24
N ARG A 52 -12.12 -17.48 0.00
CA ARG A 52 -11.13 -18.56 -0.13
C ARG A 52 -11.01 -19.45 1.10
N PHE A 53 -11.22 -18.90 2.29
CA PHE A 53 -10.92 -19.55 3.56
C PHE A 53 -12.12 -19.65 4.51
N TRP A 54 -13.33 -19.30 4.07
CA TRP A 54 -14.54 -19.48 4.87
C TRP A 54 -14.70 -20.94 5.33
N GLY A 55 -14.92 -21.12 6.63
CA GLY A 55 -15.07 -22.44 7.25
C GLY A 55 -13.78 -23.27 7.37
N HIS A 56 -12.61 -22.67 7.14
CA HIS A 56 -11.33 -23.38 7.26
C HIS A 56 -10.94 -23.62 8.72
N ASN A 57 -10.69 -24.88 9.10
CA ASN A 57 -10.48 -25.29 10.51
C ASN A 57 -9.27 -24.66 11.22
N LEU A 58 -8.27 -24.17 10.47
CA LEU A 58 -7.03 -23.63 11.03
C LEU A 58 -6.83 -22.13 10.75
N ILE A 59 -7.68 -21.53 9.91
CA ILE A 59 -7.49 -20.16 9.45
C ILE A 59 -8.68 -19.36 9.93
N ASP A 60 -8.42 -18.44 10.87
CA ASP A 60 -9.40 -17.48 11.31
C ASP A 60 -9.45 -16.32 10.30
N THR A 61 -10.54 -16.28 9.53
CA THR A 61 -10.75 -15.27 8.50
C THR A 61 -10.96 -13.88 9.10
N GLU A 62 -11.60 -13.77 10.26
CA GLU A 62 -11.90 -12.49 10.88
C GLU A 62 -10.61 -11.80 11.35
N VAL A 63 -9.71 -12.57 11.97
CA VAL A 63 -8.39 -12.06 12.39
C VAL A 63 -7.57 -11.58 11.19
N ILE A 64 -7.56 -12.32 10.07
CA ILE A 64 -6.83 -11.90 8.87
C ILE A 64 -7.46 -10.63 8.28
N GLN A 65 -8.79 -10.54 8.24
CA GLN A 65 -9.46 -9.34 7.74
C GLN A 65 -9.18 -8.11 8.62
N GLN A 66 -9.16 -8.26 9.94
CA GLN A 66 -8.76 -7.19 10.86
C GLN A 66 -7.32 -6.72 10.58
N ASN A 67 -6.40 -7.66 10.36
CA ASN A 67 -5.02 -7.32 10.01
C ASN A 67 -4.89 -6.59 8.67
N ILE A 68 -5.72 -6.96 7.68
CA ILE A 68 -5.76 -6.29 6.37
C ILE A 68 -6.35 -4.88 6.48
N GLU A 69 -7.29 -4.63 7.40
CA GLU A 69 -7.98 -3.32 7.47
C GLU A 69 -7.01 -2.15 7.68
N LEU A 70 -6.04 -2.31 8.58
CA LEU A 70 -5.11 -1.23 8.89
C LEU A 70 -4.12 -0.93 7.76
N THR A 71 -4.06 -1.73 6.69
CA THR A 71 -3.27 -1.39 5.49
C THR A 71 -3.98 -0.37 4.59
N ARG A 72 -5.17 0.12 4.97
CA ARG A 72 -5.86 1.17 4.22
C ARG A 72 -5.03 2.44 4.15
N PHE A 73 -4.87 2.95 2.93
CA PHE A 73 -4.15 4.18 2.67
C PHE A 73 -4.98 5.12 1.75
N PRO A 74 -5.13 6.42 2.09
CA PRO A 74 -4.63 7.09 3.29
C PRO A 74 -5.24 6.52 4.58
N VAL A 75 -4.46 6.54 5.67
CA VAL A 75 -4.89 5.98 6.96
C VAL A 75 -6.08 6.78 7.48
N PRO A 76 -7.22 6.16 7.81
CA PRO A 76 -8.35 6.82 8.45
C PRO A 76 -7.96 7.53 9.74
N GLY A 77 -8.60 8.67 10.03
CA GLY A 77 -8.30 9.52 11.19
C GLY A 77 -8.94 9.07 12.51
N ASP A 78 -9.51 7.88 12.57
CA ASP A 78 -10.10 7.32 13.79
C ASP A 78 -9.07 6.62 14.69
N GLU A 79 -9.44 6.37 15.95
CA GLU A 79 -8.55 5.77 16.95
C GLU A 79 -8.14 4.33 16.62
N GLU A 80 -9.03 3.54 16.01
CA GLU A 80 -8.77 2.14 15.67
C GLU A 80 -7.60 2.01 14.69
N HIS A 81 -7.52 2.93 13.73
CA HIS A 81 -6.44 2.98 12.76
C HIS A 81 -5.14 3.60 13.31
N GLN A 82 -5.06 4.03 14.57
CA GLN A 82 -3.82 4.52 15.17
C GLN A 82 -2.96 3.42 15.83
N ASP A 83 -3.42 2.16 15.85
CA ASP A 83 -2.65 1.06 16.44
C ASP A 83 -1.32 0.80 15.69
N THR A 84 -0.22 0.76 16.44
CA THR A 84 1.14 0.53 15.92
C THR A 84 1.84 -0.66 16.58
N VAL A 85 1.17 -1.35 17.50
CA VAL A 85 1.81 -2.37 18.36
C VAL A 85 1.20 -3.75 18.22
N ASN A 86 -0.11 -3.88 17.99
CA ASN A 86 -0.73 -5.19 17.79
C ASN A 86 -0.60 -5.66 16.33
N TYR A 87 -1.03 -6.89 16.05
CA TYR A 87 -0.87 -7.50 14.74
C TYR A 87 -1.37 -6.63 13.57
N PRO A 88 -2.53 -5.96 13.62
CA PRO A 88 -2.95 -5.12 12.51
C PRO A 88 -2.00 -3.94 12.26
N GLY A 89 -1.54 -3.29 13.33
CA GLY A 89 -0.53 -2.24 13.26
C GLY A 89 0.81 -2.72 12.71
N LEU A 90 1.26 -3.91 13.11
CA LEU A 90 2.49 -4.52 12.60
C LEU A 90 2.37 -4.95 11.14
N VAL A 91 1.21 -5.43 10.70
CA VAL A 91 0.95 -5.76 9.29
C VAL A 91 0.99 -4.51 8.43
N ARG A 92 0.35 -3.42 8.86
CA ARG A 92 0.51 -2.11 8.20
C ARG A 92 1.98 -1.69 8.14
N ALA A 93 2.70 -1.79 9.25
CA ALA A 93 4.09 -1.38 9.28
C ALA A 93 4.93 -2.23 8.30
N ALA A 94 4.68 -3.53 8.21
CA ALA A 94 5.34 -4.41 7.27
C ALA A 94 5.02 -4.06 5.81
N ASP A 95 3.77 -3.70 5.49
CA ASP A 95 3.34 -3.26 4.16
C ASP A 95 4.08 -1.97 3.73
N LEU A 96 4.06 -0.94 4.60
CA LEU A 96 4.74 0.33 4.37
C LEU A 96 6.26 0.16 4.27
N ILE A 97 6.88 -0.56 5.20
CA ILE A 97 8.33 -0.82 5.17
C ILE A 97 8.71 -1.60 3.92
N GLY A 98 7.94 -2.62 3.54
CA GLY A 98 8.21 -3.44 2.36
C GLY A 98 8.24 -2.63 1.08
N GLN A 99 7.28 -1.72 0.90
CA GLN A 99 7.25 -0.81 -0.25
C GLN A 99 8.44 0.17 -0.23
N LEU A 100 8.70 0.81 0.91
CA LEU A 100 9.64 1.93 1.00
C LEU A 100 11.10 1.50 1.15
N ALA A 101 11.37 0.30 1.64
CA ALA A 101 12.71 -0.28 1.74
C ALA A 101 13.17 -0.98 0.46
N ASP A 102 12.35 -1.02 -0.60
CA ASP A 102 12.76 -1.57 -1.90
C ASP A 102 13.98 -0.78 -2.42
N PRO A 103 15.13 -1.42 -2.69
CA PRO A 103 16.31 -0.73 -3.24
C PRO A 103 16.04 0.00 -4.56
N ARG A 104 14.98 -0.40 -5.27
CA ARG A 104 14.53 0.19 -6.53
C ARG A 104 13.37 1.17 -6.37
N TYR A 105 12.99 1.52 -5.14
CA TYR A 105 11.83 2.40 -4.87
C TYR A 105 11.88 3.68 -5.71
N LEU A 106 13.01 4.41 -5.70
CA LEU A 106 13.17 5.65 -6.46
C LEU A 106 13.08 5.47 -7.99
N GLN A 107 13.38 4.28 -8.51
CA GLN A 107 13.24 3.96 -9.93
C GLN A 107 11.78 3.63 -10.29
N LYS A 108 11.02 3.14 -9.31
CA LYS A 108 9.60 2.79 -9.44
C LYS A 108 8.66 3.98 -9.24
N ILE A 109 9.11 5.07 -8.62
CA ILE A 109 8.29 6.29 -8.39
C ILE A 109 7.63 6.77 -9.68
N SER A 110 8.30 6.71 -10.83
CA SER A 110 7.70 7.13 -12.09
C SER A 110 6.52 6.27 -12.51
N ALA A 111 6.56 4.95 -12.24
CA ALA A 111 5.42 4.08 -12.50
C ALA A 111 4.27 4.39 -11.52
N LEU A 112 4.58 4.61 -10.23
CA LEU A 112 3.61 4.98 -9.21
C LEU A 112 2.85 6.27 -9.57
N PHE A 113 3.50 7.24 -10.22
CA PHE A 113 2.83 8.44 -10.73
C PHE A 113 1.69 8.10 -11.70
N TRP A 114 1.95 7.21 -12.66
CA TRP A 114 0.95 6.82 -13.66
C TRP A 114 -0.17 5.97 -13.04
N GLU A 115 0.13 5.17 -12.01
CA GLU A 115 -0.90 4.50 -11.20
C GLU A 115 -1.80 5.53 -10.51
N PHE A 116 -1.23 6.59 -9.93
CA PHE A 116 -1.99 7.69 -9.33
C PHE A 116 -2.79 8.48 -10.36
N GLU A 117 -2.26 8.64 -11.57
CA GLU A 117 -2.98 9.30 -12.66
C GLU A 117 -4.20 8.51 -13.13
N GLU A 118 -4.06 7.18 -13.25
CA GLU A 118 -5.15 6.29 -13.67
C GLU A 118 -6.38 6.43 -12.77
N ILE A 119 -6.18 6.62 -11.47
CA ILE A 119 -7.26 6.79 -10.48
C ILE A 119 -7.51 8.25 -10.09
N GLY A 120 -6.79 9.20 -10.68
CA GLY A 120 -6.93 10.64 -10.42
C GLY A 120 -6.34 11.14 -9.08
N THR A 121 -5.66 10.30 -8.31
CA THR A 121 -4.99 10.67 -7.05
C THR A 121 -3.91 11.72 -7.26
N ASN A 122 -3.22 11.71 -8.41
CA ASN A 122 -2.22 12.74 -8.73
C ASN A 122 -2.84 14.15 -8.70
N LYS A 123 -4.05 14.32 -9.24
CA LYS A 123 -4.78 15.60 -9.25
C LYS A 123 -5.18 16.02 -7.85
N THR A 124 -5.65 15.09 -7.01
CA THR A 124 -5.99 15.37 -5.61
C THR A 124 -4.77 15.81 -4.80
N LEU A 125 -3.60 15.23 -5.10
CA LEU A 125 -2.33 15.57 -4.45
C LEU A 125 -1.63 16.78 -5.08
N GLY A 126 -2.13 17.32 -6.19
CA GLY A 126 -1.49 18.43 -6.92
C GLY A 126 -0.19 18.04 -7.64
N TYR A 127 -0.03 16.76 -7.99
CA TYR A 127 1.13 16.25 -8.72
C TYR A 127 0.88 16.29 -10.23
N HIS A 128 1.78 16.95 -10.95
CA HIS A 128 1.71 17.17 -12.40
C HIS A 128 2.76 16.36 -13.16
N HIS A 129 3.86 15.98 -12.50
CA HIS A 129 4.94 15.20 -13.08
C HIS A 129 5.44 14.15 -12.09
N PRO A 130 6.00 12.99 -12.54
CA PRO A 130 6.65 12.01 -11.67
C PRO A 130 7.66 12.58 -10.66
N ASP A 131 8.30 13.69 -11.03
CA ASP A 131 9.26 14.40 -10.20
C ASP A 131 8.62 14.98 -8.92
N ASP A 132 7.33 15.36 -8.97
CA ASP A 132 6.60 15.89 -7.82
C ASP A 132 6.46 14.82 -6.73
N LEU A 133 6.20 13.56 -7.11
CA LEU A 133 6.18 12.44 -6.15
C LEU A 133 7.53 12.25 -5.48
N ARG A 134 8.62 12.31 -6.25
CA ARG A 134 9.98 12.17 -5.72
C ARG A 134 10.31 13.30 -4.74
N ARG A 135 9.95 14.55 -5.05
CA ARG A 135 10.18 15.72 -4.19
C ARG A 135 9.40 15.67 -2.89
N ASN A 136 8.15 15.19 -2.96
CA ASN A 136 7.28 15.12 -1.78
C ASN A 136 7.50 13.84 -0.96
N TYR A 137 8.25 12.86 -1.47
CA TYR A 137 8.50 11.60 -0.78
C TYR A 137 9.13 11.75 0.62
N PRO A 138 10.16 12.59 0.85
CA PRO A 138 10.69 12.78 2.20
C PRO A 138 9.66 13.34 3.19
N ALA A 139 8.88 14.34 2.76
CA ALA A 139 7.83 14.92 3.59
C ALA A 139 6.73 13.89 3.89
N PHE A 140 6.33 13.10 2.89
CA PHE A 140 5.41 11.98 3.05
C PHE A 140 5.94 10.94 4.07
N TYR A 141 7.21 10.58 3.95
CA TYR A 141 7.84 9.62 4.85
C TYR A 141 7.82 10.12 6.30
N TRP A 142 8.31 11.33 6.55
CA TRP A 142 8.44 11.86 7.91
C TRP A 142 7.11 12.27 8.54
N ASN A 143 6.22 12.90 7.77
CA ASN A 143 4.99 13.47 8.32
C ASN A 143 3.83 12.46 8.37
N VAL A 144 3.90 11.37 7.60
CA VAL A 144 2.80 10.38 7.51
C VAL A 144 3.28 8.99 7.90
N VAL A 145 4.31 8.46 7.24
CA VAL A 145 4.67 7.04 7.40
C VAL A 145 5.39 6.76 8.70
N TYR A 146 6.31 7.64 9.11
CA TYR A 146 7.23 7.38 10.22
C TYR A 146 6.52 7.06 11.53
N SER A 147 5.41 7.75 11.84
CA SER A 147 4.60 7.50 13.05
C SER A 147 4.05 6.08 13.10
N TYR A 148 3.70 5.48 11.95
CA TYR A 148 3.13 4.14 11.89
C TYR A 148 4.17 3.01 11.90
N ILE A 149 5.42 3.30 11.52
CA ILE A 149 6.46 2.27 11.41
C ILE A 149 7.47 2.30 12.57
N GLN A 150 7.65 3.45 13.23
CA GLN A 150 8.71 3.64 14.23
C GLN A 150 8.72 2.59 15.35
N PRO A 151 7.58 2.18 15.92
CA PRO A 151 7.57 1.12 16.93
C PRO A 151 8.04 -0.23 16.36
N ALA A 152 7.65 -0.54 15.12
CA ALA A 152 7.96 -1.81 14.46
C ALA A 152 9.43 -1.94 14.03
N LEU A 153 10.12 -0.81 13.78
CA LEU A 153 11.55 -0.82 13.40
C LEU A 153 12.43 -1.54 14.43
N ARG A 154 12.07 -1.48 15.72
CA ARG A 154 12.80 -2.17 16.80
C ARG A 154 12.87 -3.69 16.61
N TYR A 155 11.85 -4.29 16.01
CA TYR A 155 11.86 -5.72 15.72
C TYR A 155 12.87 -6.08 14.61
N LEU A 156 13.05 -5.19 13.64
CA LEU A 156 14.01 -5.39 12.54
C LEU A 156 15.47 -5.21 12.99
N GLU A 157 15.73 -4.51 14.10
CA GLU A 157 17.08 -4.36 14.65
C GLU A 157 17.66 -5.68 15.18
N MET A 158 16.83 -6.71 15.38
CA MET A 158 17.25 -7.98 16.00
C MET A 158 18.06 -8.88 15.07
N THR A 159 18.01 -8.68 13.75
CA THR A 159 18.67 -9.56 12.77
C THR A 159 19.48 -8.76 11.74
N ILE A 160 20.47 -9.40 11.12
CA ILE A 160 21.28 -8.76 10.06
C ILE A 160 20.38 -8.38 8.86
N SER A 161 19.47 -9.27 8.46
CA SER A 161 18.54 -9.01 7.36
C SER A 161 17.56 -7.88 7.70
N GLY A 162 17.06 -7.81 8.93
CA GLY A 162 16.21 -6.71 9.38
C GLY A 162 16.94 -5.37 9.39
N LYS A 163 18.18 -5.31 9.87
CA LYS A 163 19.03 -4.11 9.80
C LYS A 163 19.28 -3.66 8.35
N GLN A 164 19.43 -4.59 7.41
CA GLN A 164 19.56 -4.24 5.99
C GLN A 164 18.27 -3.59 5.44
N ILE A 165 17.10 -4.06 5.84
CA ILE A 165 15.81 -3.45 5.47
C ILE A 165 15.76 -2.00 5.99
N ILE A 166 16.11 -1.78 7.26
CA ILE A 166 16.19 -0.44 7.86
C ILE A 166 17.17 0.44 7.08
N ALA A 167 18.36 -0.08 6.74
CA ALA A 167 19.37 0.67 6.00
C ALA A 167 18.87 1.07 4.60
N ASN A 168 18.18 0.17 3.89
CA ASN A 168 17.61 0.48 2.57
C ASN A 168 16.51 1.55 2.67
N LEU A 169 15.65 1.45 3.68
CA LEU A 169 14.60 2.43 3.95
C LEU A 169 15.19 3.84 4.12
N TYR A 170 16.16 4.00 5.03
CA TYR A 170 16.80 5.30 5.24
C TYR A 170 17.63 5.76 4.03
N THR A 171 18.25 4.85 3.30
CA THR A 171 18.99 5.19 2.08
C THR A 171 18.06 5.79 1.02
N ASN A 172 16.86 5.25 0.84
CA ASN A 172 15.88 5.79 -0.10
C ASN A 172 15.44 7.20 0.28
N VAL A 173 15.13 7.43 1.56
CA VAL A 173 14.77 8.75 2.08
C VAL A 173 15.92 9.74 1.88
N PHE A 174 17.13 9.37 2.30
CA PHE A 174 18.33 10.20 2.17
C PHE A 174 18.61 10.58 0.70
N ARG A 175 18.53 9.61 -0.22
CA ARG A 175 18.74 9.85 -1.66
C ARG A 175 17.68 10.78 -2.26
N ALA A 176 16.44 10.71 -1.79
CA ALA A 176 15.40 11.64 -2.24
C ALA A 176 15.63 13.06 -1.70
N GLU A 177 16.07 13.20 -0.45
CA GLU A 177 16.40 14.50 0.17
C GLU A 177 17.62 15.18 -0.47
N HIS A 178 18.62 14.40 -0.88
CA HIS A 178 19.92 14.93 -1.33
C HIS A 178 20.15 14.84 -2.84
N GLY A 179 19.41 14.00 -3.55
CA GLY A 179 19.61 13.77 -4.99
C GLY A 179 19.37 15.00 -5.89
N TYR A 180 18.82 16.10 -5.36
CA TYR A 180 18.69 17.37 -6.07
C TYR A 180 19.88 18.31 -5.88
N ARG A 181 20.75 18.08 -4.89
CA ARG A 181 21.86 19.00 -4.60
C ARG A 181 23.03 18.86 -5.58
N ASP A 182 23.09 17.76 -6.34
CA ASP A 182 24.20 17.44 -7.24
C ASP A 182 23.91 17.77 -8.73
N GLU A 183 22.76 18.36 -9.06
CA GLU A 183 22.39 18.79 -10.42
C GLU A 183 22.42 20.33 -10.59
N GLY A 184 23.35 21.01 -9.90
CA GLY A 184 23.58 22.45 -9.97
C GLY A 184 24.92 22.84 -10.57
#